data_AF-A0A2A2I8L1-F1
#
_entry.id   AF-A0A2A2I8L1-F1
#
_cell.length_a   1.000
_cell.length_b   1.000
_cell.length_c   1.000
_cell.angle_alpha   90.00
_cell.angle_beta   90.00
_cell.angle_gamma   90.00
#
_symmetry.space_group_name_H-M   'P 1'
#
loop_
_entity.id
_entity.type
_entity.pdbx_description
1 polymer ?
#
loop_
_entity_poly.entity_id
_entity_poly.type
_entity_poly.pdbx_seq_one_letter_code
_entity_poly.pdbx_strand_id
1 'polypeptide(L)'
;MNMKQTNLFYVDATELVDGIDYEVITETGYIDHKVERLYGVDNHSIDYDLIKILGLGVVKNNHLQDYYIFNAASDNIMNEMIRIDVYYQITHPEFDDKPLDRWVFGSPAGVDYLLSLLGSQGAWVISRLKGIFNDKKNGQVLAFRPRSSSLKSK
;
A
#
# COMPACT_ATOMS: atom_id res chain seq x y z
N MET A 1 -6.34 -15.26 -11.39
CA MET A 1 -7.82 -15.17 -11.30
C MET A 1 -8.28 -13.91 -12.03
N ASN A 2 -9.31 -13.97 -12.89
CA ASN A 2 -9.96 -12.76 -13.46
C ASN A 2 -11.11 -12.35 -12.54
N MET A 3 -10.81 -11.58 -11.50
CA MET A 3 -11.83 -11.02 -10.61
C MET A 3 -11.96 -9.51 -10.84
N LYS A 4 -13.21 -9.02 -10.86
CA LYS A 4 -13.53 -7.62 -11.15
C LYS A 4 -12.91 -6.71 -10.08
N GLN A 5 -12.05 -5.78 -10.51
CA GLN A 5 -11.38 -4.72 -9.75
C GLN A 5 -12.37 -3.71 -9.15
N THR A 6 -13.18 -4.15 -8.19
CA THR A 6 -14.01 -3.25 -7.38
C THR A 6 -13.81 -3.60 -5.92
N ASN A 7 -13.19 -2.67 -5.20
CA ASN A 7 -12.83 -2.67 -3.77
C ASN A 7 -11.50 -3.37 -3.47
N LEU A 8 -10.69 -2.69 -2.63
CA LEU A 8 -9.47 -3.17 -1.99
C LEU A 8 -9.50 -4.69 -1.82
N PHE A 9 -8.64 -5.40 -2.55
CA PHE A 9 -8.56 -6.86 -2.51
C PHE A 9 -7.95 -7.29 -1.17
N TYR A 10 -8.82 -7.46 -0.17
CA TYR A 10 -8.51 -8.19 1.04
C TYR A 10 -8.46 -9.68 0.70
N VAL A 11 -7.33 -10.32 1.01
CA VAL A 11 -7.28 -11.78 1.11
C VAL A 11 -7.05 -12.08 2.57
N ASP A 12 -7.95 -12.83 3.18
CA ASP A 12 -7.72 -13.27 4.56
C ASP A 12 -6.49 -14.19 4.56
N ALA A 13 -5.50 -13.89 5.39
CA ALA A 13 -4.31 -14.74 5.48
C ALA A 13 -4.66 -16.15 5.96
N THR A 14 -5.77 -16.33 6.67
CA THR A 14 -6.30 -17.64 7.09
C THR A 14 -7.04 -18.40 5.98
N GLU A 15 -7.47 -17.70 4.91
CA GLU A 15 -8.00 -18.34 3.69
C GLU A 15 -6.87 -18.83 2.76
N LEU A 16 -5.65 -18.33 2.97
CA LEU A 16 -4.45 -18.80 2.30
C LEU A 16 -3.93 -20.04 3.05
N VAL A 17 -4.46 -21.20 2.63
CA VAL A 17 -4.14 -22.57 3.08
C VAL A 17 -2.88 -22.69 3.96
N ASP A 18 -3.07 -23.15 5.20
CA ASP A 18 -2.00 -23.53 6.13
C ASP A 18 -0.87 -24.29 5.40
N GLY A 19 0.34 -23.71 5.36
CA GLY A 19 1.53 -24.35 4.79
C GLY A 19 2.00 -23.84 3.42
N ILE A 20 1.59 -22.64 2.98
CA ILE A 20 2.17 -21.99 1.80
C ILE A 20 3.57 -21.46 2.14
N ASP A 21 4.61 -21.99 1.50
CA ASP A 21 5.97 -21.43 1.53
C ASP A 21 5.95 -20.01 0.93
N TYR A 22 5.96 -18.99 1.78
CA TYR A 22 6.12 -17.60 1.37
C TYR A 22 7.61 -17.23 1.28
N GLU A 23 8.01 -16.65 0.14
CA GLU A 23 9.30 -15.98 0.01
C GLU A 23 9.14 -14.50 0.38
N VAL A 24 9.92 -14.03 1.35
CA VAL A 24 9.95 -12.60 1.72
C VAL A 24 10.78 -11.86 0.68
N ILE A 25 10.15 -10.95 -0.06
CA ILE A 25 10.77 -10.23 -1.17
C ILE A 25 11.48 -8.97 -0.69
N THR A 26 11.00 -8.37 0.39
CA THR A 26 11.59 -7.16 0.98
C THR A 26 12.56 -7.49 2.11
N GLU A 27 13.56 -6.63 2.34
CA GLU A 27 14.46 -6.68 3.50
C GLU A 27 13.73 -6.26 4.80
N THR A 28 12.60 -6.88 5.08
CA THR A 28 11.72 -6.61 6.22
C THR A 28 11.60 -7.88 7.06
N GLY A 29 11.56 -7.73 8.38
CA GLY A 29 11.27 -8.88 9.25
C GLY A 29 9.89 -9.43 8.96
N TYR A 30 9.80 -10.62 8.36
CA TYR A 30 8.58 -11.40 8.28
C TYR A 30 8.66 -12.49 9.34
N ILE A 31 7.72 -12.48 10.27
CA ILE A 31 7.59 -13.52 11.28
C ILE A 31 6.23 -14.16 11.05
N ASP A 32 6.26 -15.41 10.61
CA ASP A 32 5.06 -16.22 10.42
C ASP A 32 4.23 -16.23 11.72
N HIS A 33 2.91 -16.12 11.60
CA HIS A 33 1.95 -15.95 12.72
C HIS A 33 1.98 -14.62 13.48
N LYS A 34 2.84 -13.65 13.11
CA LYS A 34 2.71 -12.25 13.56
C LYS A 34 2.08 -11.34 12.50
N VAL A 35 2.04 -11.80 11.25
CA VAL A 35 1.34 -11.12 10.16
C VAL A 35 -0.09 -11.64 10.16
N GLU A 36 -1.04 -10.76 10.52
CA GLU A 36 -2.46 -11.13 10.59
C GLU A 36 -3.14 -11.11 9.22
N ARG A 37 -2.62 -10.34 8.25
CA ARG A 37 -3.29 -10.07 6.96
C ARG A 37 -2.31 -9.93 5.81
N LEU A 38 -2.74 -10.41 4.63
CA LEU A 38 -2.02 -10.34 3.37
C LEU A 38 -2.91 -9.65 2.32
N TYR A 39 -2.37 -8.64 1.63
CA TYR A 39 -3.11 -7.82 0.67
C TYR A 39 -2.64 -8.13 -0.75
N GLY A 40 -3.51 -8.70 -1.57
CA GLY A 40 -3.15 -9.13 -2.92
C GLY A 40 -2.86 -7.96 -3.85
N VAL A 41 -1.76 -8.03 -4.59
CA VAL A 41 -1.36 -6.99 -5.54
C VAL A 41 -1.08 -7.56 -6.93
N ASP A 42 -1.46 -6.80 -7.96
CA ASP A 42 -1.13 -7.17 -9.34
C ASP A 42 0.39 -7.13 -9.55
N ASN A 43 0.96 -8.27 -9.97
CA ASN A 43 2.41 -8.55 -10.02
C ASN A 43 3.27 -7.53 -10.82
N HIS A 44 2.68 -6.67 -11.64
CA HIS A 44 3.40 -5.77 -12.54
C HIS A 44 3.58 -4.34 -11.98
N SER A 45 3.07 -4.04 -10.78
CA SER A 45 2.92 -2.65 -10.32
C SER A 45 3.40 -2.39 -8.88
N ILE A 46 4.24 -3.26 -8.30
CA ILE A 46 4.69 -3.08 -6.91
C ILE A 46 5.71 -1.93 -6.82
N ASP A 47 5.38 -0.89 -6.05
CA ASP A 47 6.29 0.23 -5.77
C ASP A 47 7.06 -0.03 -4.47
N TYR A 48 8.23 -0.66 -4.59
CA TYR A 48 9.06 -1.03 -3.43
C TYR A 48 9.55 0.18 -2.61
N ASP A 49 9.73 1.35 -3.25
CA ASP A 49 10.09 2.57 -2.53
C ASP A 49 8.93 3.01 -1.63
N LEU A 50 7.70 2.97 -2.16
CA LEU A 50 6.50 3.29 -1.40
C LEU A 50 6.24 2.27 -0.29
N ILE A 51 6.41 0.97 -0.56
CA ILE A 51 6.33 -0.10 0.45
C ILE A 51 7.23 0.23 1.63
N LYS A 52 8.49 0.59 1.36
CA LYS A 52 9.46 0.95 2.40
C LYS A 52 9.06 2.22 3.15
N ILE A 53 8.61 3.25 2.45
CA ILE A 53 8.15 4.52 3.07
C ILE A 53 7.00 4.27 4.03
N LEU A 54 6.08 3.38 3.66
CA LEU A 54 4.90 3.08 4.46
C LEU A 54 5.18 2.09 5.59
N GLY A 55 6.36 1.45 5.64
CA GLY A 55 6.63 0.40 6.62
C GLY A 55 5.87 -0.90 6.33
N LEU A 56 5.62 -1.15 5.05
CA LEU A 56 5.01 -2.38 4.55
C LEU A 56 6.10 -3.37 4.13
N GLY A 57 5.73 -4.63 3.96
CA GLY A 57 6.58 -5.66 3.37
C GLY A 57 5.86 -6.38 2.24
N VAL A 58 6.60 -7.15 1.45
CA VAL A 58 6.07 -7.96 0.35
C VAL A 58 6.50 -9.40 0.54
N VAL A 59 5.54 -10.31 0.44
CA VAL A 59 5.78 -11.75 0.31
C VAL A 59 5.28 -12.25 -1.03
N LYS A 60 5.88 -13.34 -1.51
CA LYS A 60 5.46 -14.05 -2.71
C LYS A 60 5.04 -15.45 -2.33
N ASN A 61 3.87 -15.86 -2.81
CA ASN A 61 3.42 -17.24 -2.70
C ASN A 61 4.18 -18.09 -3.74
N ASN A 62 4.96 -19.08 -3.29
CA ASN A 62 5.78 -19.90 -4.19
C ASN A 62 4.97 -20.82 -5.12
N HIS A 63 3.72 -21.13 -4.78
CA HIS A 63 2.85 -22.00 -5.59
C HIS A 63 2.10 -21.24 -6.67
N LEU A 64 1.45 -20.14 -6.28
CA LEU A 64 0.63 -19.33 -7.18
C LEU A 64 1.44 -18.28 -7.94
N GLN A 65 2.67 -17.99 -7.48
CA GLN A 65 3.52 -16.90 -7.97
C GLN A 65 2.86 -15.51 -7.81
N ASP A 66 1.88 -15.41 -6.92
CA ASP A 66 1.18 -14.18 -6.56
C ASP A 66 1.93 -13.44 -5.45
N TYR A 67 1.87 -12.11 -5.49
CA TYR A 67 2.51 -11.24 -4.52
C TYR A 67 1.49 -10.62 -3.57
N TYR A 68 1.89 -10.48 -2.31
CA TYR A 68 1.06 -9.94 -1.25
C TYR A 68 1.84 -8.91 -0.45
N ILE A 69 1.14 -7.86 -0.03
CA ILE A 69 1.66 -6.84 0.88
C ILE A 69 1.23 -7.18 2.30
N PHE A 70 2.09 -6.90 3.28
CA PHE A 70 1.77 -7.03 4.70
C PHE A 70 2.28 -5.84 5.52
N ASN A 71 1.76 -5.67 6.74
CA ASN A 71 2.25 -4.66 7.67
C ASN A 71 3.55 -5.13 8.35
N ALA A 72 4.69 -4.62 7.88
CA ALA A 72 5.99 -4.93 8.46
C ALA A 72 6.29 -4.09 9.72
N ALA A 73 5.52 -3.04 9.99
CA ALA A 73 5.69 -2.20 11.18
C ALA A 73 5.23 -2.88 12.48
N SER A 74 4.46 -3.99 12.39
CA SER A 74 3.94 -4.77 13.53
C SER A 74 3.24 -3.90 14.59
N ASP A 75 2.43 -2.94 14.17
CA ASP A 75 1.66 -2.06 15.03
C ASP A 75 0.14 -2.32 14.91
N ASN A 76 -0.69 -1.40 15.39
CA ASN A 76 -2.13 -1.63 15.49
C ASN A 76 -2.82 -1.66 14.11
N ILE A 77 -3.97 -2.32 14.08
CA ILE A 77 -4.79 -2.54 12.89
C ILE A 77 -5.25 -1.26 12.16
N MET A 78 -5.42 -0.15 12.87
CA MET A 78 -5.81 1.12 12.26
C MET A 78 -4.65 1.68 11.43
N ASN A 79 -3.43 1.63 11.97
CA ASN A 79 -2.22 2.06 11.27
C ASN A 79 -1.99 1.23 10.00
N GLU A 80 -2.18 -0.08 10.11
CA GLU A 80 -2.12 -1.01 8.98
C GLU A 80 -3.09 -0.63 7.87
N MET A 81 -4.38 -0.47 8.20
CA MET A 81 -5.41 -0.09 7.22
C MET A 81 -5.05 1.22 6.52
N ILE A 82 -4.64 2.24 7.27
CA ILE A 82 -4.27 3.55 6.70
C ILE A 82 -3.09 3.40 5.72
N ARG A 83 -2.05 2.63 6.06
CA ARG A 83 -0.90 2.42 5.15
C ARG A 83 -1.32 1.72 3.87
N ILE A 84 -2.17 0.71 3.98
CA ILE A 84 -2.66 -0.04 2.83
C ILE A 84 -3.53 0.86 1.94
N ASP A 85 -4.48 1.61 2.51
CA ASP A 85 -5.33 2.54 1.76
C ASP A 85 -4.49 3.61 1.05
N VAL A 86 -3.48 4.14 1.73
CA VAL A 86 -2.52 5.08 1.14
C VAL A 86 -1.73 4.44 -0.01
N TYR A 87 -1.25 3.21 0.18
CA TYR A 87 -0.53 2.48 -0.86
C TYR A 87 -1.40 2.30 -2.11
N TYR A 88 -2.63 1.79 -1.96
CA TYR A 88 -3.54 1.58 -3.08
C TYR A 88 -3.93 2.89 -3.75
N GLN A 89 -4.24 3.94 -2.98
CA GLN A 89 -4.61 5.22 -3.56
C GLN A 89 -3.47 5.83 -4.39
N ILE A 90 -2.22 5.70 -3.96
CA ILE A 90 -1.06 6.22 -4.70
C ILE A 90 -0.74 5.36 -5.92
N THR A 91 -0.82 4.03 -5.80
CA THR A 91 -0.49 3.08 -6.88
C THR A 91 -1.59 2.92 -7.90
N HIS A 92 -2.82 3.24 -7.55
CA HIS A 92 -3.99 3.17 -8.42
C HIS A 92 -4.77 4.48 -8.32
N PRO A 93 -4.19 5.58 -8.84
CA PRO A 93 -4.76 6.91 -8.71
C PRO A 93 -6.08 7.08 -9.48
N GLU A 94 -6.54 6.10 -10.24
CA GLU A 94 -7.86 6.05 -10.86
C GLU A 94 -8.99 5.71 -9.88
N PHE A 95 -8.73 4.96 -8.80
CA PHE A 95 -9.75 4.63 -7.80
C PHE A 95 -9.95 5.79 -6.83
N ASP A 96 -11.18 6.26 -6.63
CA ASP A 96 -11.50 7.38 -5.74
C ASP A 96 -11.86 6.92 -4.32
N ASP A 97 -10.87 6.88 -3.44
CA ASP A 97 -11.07 6.60 -2.02
C ASP A 97 -11.56 7.84 -1.27
N LYS A 98 -12.86 8.11 -1.38
CA LYS A 98 -13.53 9.22 -0.67
C LYS A 98 -13.43 9.10 0.85
N PRO A 99 -13.54 7.91 1.47
CA PRO A 99 -13.26 7.74 2.88
C PRO A 99 -11.87 8.22 3.27
N LEU A 100 -10.82 7.82 2.54
CA LEU A 100 -9.44 8.26 2.80
C LEU A 100 -9.28 9.77 2.59
N ASP A 101 -9.81 10.35 1.50
CA ASP A 101 -9.78 11.82 1.26
C ASP A 101 -10.40 12.57 2.44
N ARG A 102 -11.59 12.13 2.87
CA ARG A 102 -12.30 12.77 3.99
C ARG A 102 -11.54 12.59 5.31
N TRP A 103 -10.97 11.41 5.56
CA TRP A 103 -10.28 11.14 6.80
C TRP A 103 -8.97 11.96 6.89
N VAL A 104 -8.17 11.99 5.82
CA VAL A 104 -6.91 12.74 5.77
C VAL A 104 -7.15 14.25 5.72
N PHE A 105 -7.97 14.72 4.79
CA PHE A 105 -8.08 16.14 4.44
C PHE A 105 -9.35 16.82 4.97
N GLY A 106 -10.26 16.08 5.60
CA GLY A 106 -11.46 16.65 6.23
C GLY A 106 -11.17 17.39 7.54
N SER A 107 -10.02 17.17 8.18
CA SER A 107 -9.60 17.88 9.39
C SER A 107 -8.08 17.96 9.52
N PRO A 108 -7.53 18.96 10.25
CA PRO A 108 -6.09 19.02 10.55
C PRO A 108 -5.55 17.76 11.26
N ALA A 109 -6.38 17.15 12.11
CA ALA A 109 -5.98 15.96 12.87
C ALA A 109 -5.63 14.75 11.97
N GLY A 110 -6.28 14.61 10.81
CA GLY A 110 -5.95 13.54 9.86
C GLY A 110 -4.56 13.71 9.24
N VAL A 111 -4.22 14.94 8.87
CA VAL A 111 -2.89 15.30 8.36
C VAL A 111 -1.82 15.08 9.43
N ASP A 112 -2.05 15.58 10.65
CA ASP A 112 -1.11 15.44 11.77
C ASP A 112 -0.89 13.97 12.13
N TYR A 113 -1.95 13.15 12.07
CA TYR A 113 -1.84 11.71 12.28
C TYR A 113 -0.95 11.05 11.23
N LEU A 114 -1.13 11.35 9.95
CA LEU A 114 -0.28 10.79 8.88
C LEU A 114 1.18 11.23 9.00
N LEU A 115 1.42 12.48 9.39
CA LEU A 115 2.78 12.96 9.67
C LEU A 115 3.42 12.20 10.83
N SER A 116 2.67 11.94 11.90
CA SER A 116 3.13 11.14 13.04
C SER A 116 3.39 9.69 12.65
N LEU A 117 2.50 9.09 11.86
CA LEU A 117 2.57 7.69 11.44
C LEU A 117 3.77 7.40 10.53
N LEU A 118 4.09 8.32 9.61
CA LEU A 118 5.08 8.13 8.55
C LEU A 118 6.38 8.91 8.78
N GLY A 119 6.45 9.70 9.86
CA GLY A 119 7.61 10.50 10.22
C GLY A 119 8.06 11.43 9.09
N SER A 120 9.36 11.42 8.80
CA SER A 120 9.98 12.34 7.82
C SER A 120 9.46 12.18 6.38
N GLN A 121 8.88 11.03 6.03
CA GLN A 121 8.31 10.78 4.71
C GLN A 121 6.83 11.20 4.61
N GLY A 122 6.17 11.48 5.73
CA GLY A 122 4.75 11.80 5.76
C GLY A 122 4.38 13.01 4.92
N ALA A 123 5.20 14.06 4.92
CA ALA A 123 4.95 15.27 4.13
C ALA A 123 4.90 14.98 2.62
N TRP A 124 5.77 14.09 2.12
CA TRP A 124 5.76 13.68 0.72
C TRP A 124 4.51 12.87 0.39
N VAL A 125 4.13 11.90 1.24
CA VAL A 125 2.92 11.09 1.05
C VAL A 125 1.67 11.96 1.02
N ILE A 126 1.53 12.89 1.98
CA ILE A 126 0.41 13.83 2.03
C ILE A 126 0.35 14.69 0.77
N SER A 127 1.50 15.22 0.31
CA SER A 127 1.56 16.00 -0.92
C SER A 127 1.12 15.18 -2.13
N ARG A 128 1.52 13.91 -2.20
CA ARG A 128 1.14 13.00 -3.28
C ARG A 128 -0.35 12.71 -3.29
N LEU A 129 -0.94 12.35 -2.14
CA LEU A 129 -2.37 12.11 -1.99
C LEU A 129 -3.19 13.36 -2.34
N LYS A 130 -2.76 14.53 -1.86
CA LYS A 130 -3.43 15.81 -2.15
C LYS A 130 -3.45 16.09 -3.66
N GLY A 131 -2.36 15.82 -4.36
CA GLY A 131 -2.29 15.94 -5.82
C GLY A 131 -3.33 15.04 -6.49
N ILE A 132 -3.35 13.75 -6.12
CA ILE A 132 -4.28 12.75 -6.68
C ILE A 132 -5.75 13.18 -6.49
N PHE A 133 -6.15 13.55 -5.26
CA PHE A 133 -7.53 13.93 -5.00
C PHE A 133 -7.93 15.26 -5.67
N ASN A 134 -7.01 16.22 -5.79
CA ASN A 134 -7.28 17.48 -6.48
C ASN A 134 -7.48 17.27 -7.99
N ASP A 135 -6.63 16.46 -8.61
CA ASP A 135 -6.72 16.18 -10.05
C ASP A 135 -8.04 15.46 -10.39
N LYS A 136 -8.51 14.56 -9.51
CA LYS A 136 -9.84 13.93 -9.62
C LYS A 136 -11.00 14.91 -9.49
N LYS A 137 -10.94 15.81 -8.51
CA LYS A 137 -11.96 16.87 -8.33
C LYS A 137 -12.06 17.75 -9.58
N ASN A 138 -10.97 17.86 -10.35
CA ASN A 138 -10.91 18.57 -11.62
C ASN A 138 -11.22 17.69 -12.86
N GLY A 139 -11.64 16.43 -12.68
CA GLY A 139 -12.06 15.53 -13.75
C GLY A 139 -10.92 14.90 -14.56
N GLN A 140 -9.69 14.88 -14.05
CA GLN A 140 -8.55 14.26 -14.73
C GLN A 140 -8.43 12.76 -14.41
N VAL A 141 -8.20 11.94 -15.44
CA VAL A 141 -7.83 10.52 -15.29
C VAL A 141 -6.32 10.44 -15.09
N LEU A 142 -5.91 9.92 -13.93
CA LEU A 142 -4.50 9.76 -13.59
C LEU A 142 -4.02 8.35 -13.92
N ALA A 143 -2.86 8.25 -14.57
CA ALA A 143 -2.14 6.98 -14.71
C ALA A 143 -1.10 6.86 -13.60
N PHE A 144 -0.95 5.67 -13.03
CA PHE A 144 0.15 5.38 -12.13
C PHE A 144 1.49 5.55 -12.85
N ARG A 145 2.43 6.25 -12.20
CA ARG A 145 3.81 6.38 -12.66
C ARG A 145 4.70 5.95 -11.50
N PRO A 146 5.27 4.73 -11.55
CA PRO A 146 6.23 4.29 -10.54
C PRO A 146 7.38 5.29 -10.48
N ARG A 147 7.99 5.45 -9.31
CA ARG A 147 9.19 6.26 -9.20
C ARG A 147 10.26 5.65 -10.11
N SER A 148 10.71 6.39 -11.12
CA SER A 148 11.85 5.95 -11.93
C SER A 148 13.04 5.81 -10.99
N SER A 149 13.48 4.57 -10.74
CA SER A 149 14.77 4.33 -10.14
C SER A 149 15.78 5.00 -11.05
N SER A 150 16.44 6.05 -10.56
CA SER A 150 17.66 6.52 -11.20
C SER A 150 18.70 5.42 -10.99
N LEU A 151 18.66 4.41 -11.86
CA LEU A 151 19.79 3.54 -12.12
C LEU A 151 20.90 4.46 -12.61
N LYS A 152 21.73 4.91 -11.66
CA LYS A 152 23.07 5.35 -11.99
C LYS A 152 23.81 4.10 -12.44
N SER A 153 23.79 3.87 -13.74
CA SER A 153 24.78 3.04 -14.41
C SER A 153 26.15 3.68 -14.15
N LYS A 154 27.00 2.98 -13.42
CA LYS A 154 28.44 3.13 -13.48
C LYS A 154 29.04 1.74 -13.59
#